data_AF-A0A2E4T087-F1
#
_entry.id   AF-A0A2E4T087-F1
#
_cell.length_a   1.000
_cell.length_b   1.000
_cell.length_c   1.000
_cell.angle_alpha   90.00
_cell.angle_beta   90.00
_cell.angle_gamma   90.00
#
_symmetry.space_group_name_H-M   'P 1'
#
loop_
_entity.id
_entity.type
_entity.pdbx_description
1 polymer ?
#
loop_
_entity_poly.entity_id
_entity_poly.type
_entity_poly.pdbx_seq_one_letter_code
_entity_poly.pdbx_strand_id
1 'polypeptide(L)'
;MDFLISHTSKSINADLILPPSKSISNRALIIQALCQPKPKILNLSQSSDTQSLVQALQTTSKTIDIGDAGTSIRFITAYLSQQKGSYILTGSDRMKERPIGHLVEALNSIGADINYLEKDGFPPLAINGKALEGGKLDISTSVSSQFVSALLLIAPTLQKGLSLSLKGKLLSKPYIKMTLDIMKYFGIQSTWIKNTIKVESQKYIAKDLKVESDWSALAFILQIISIAKSAQVSISGLSKNSWQGDIYVLSLFKNFGIQYEFKNEKLFLSNNKDLLSGNFNVNLIDTPDLAQAYCCSLSALSKSAKIKGLNNLKYKESHRLKALHLEFNKIGQLSRYYEDTMELEASILHAPTDSFNSHNDHRMAMCLAPFALLFEIKIKNVEVVNKSYPSYWNDLKKMGFIIYPLTDLNN
;
A
#
# COMPACT_ATOMS: atom_id res chain seq x y z
N MET A 1 12.05 11.79 -14.63
CA MET A 1 13.46 11.42 -14.39
C MET A 1 13.60 9.91 -14.46
N ASP A 2 14.66 9.47 -15.12
CA ASP A 2 14.99 8.05 -15.32
C ASP A 2 16.34 7.76 -14.66
N PHE A 3 16.57 6.51 -14.23
CA PHE A 3 17.84 6.10 -13.60
C PHE A 3 18.52 4.97 -14.34
N LEU A 4 19.84 5.04 -14.42
CA LEU A 4 20.74 3.91 -14.63
C LEU A 4 21.18 3.37 -13.27
N ILE A 5 21.04 2.06 -13.05
CA ILE A 5 21.28 1.42 -11.76
C ILE A 5 22.15 0.19 -11.94
N SER A 6 23.20 0.06 -11.13
CA SER A 6 24.06 -1.11 -11.08
C SER A 6 24.55 -1.41 -9.67
N HIS A 7 25.12 -2.60 -9.46
CA HIS A 7 25.73 -2.99 -8.20
C HIS A 7 26.96 -3.88 -8.43
N THR A 8 28.14 -3.44 -7.97
CA THR A 8 29.42 -4.08 -8.31
C THR A 8 29.71 -5.33 -7.49
N SER A 9 29.63 -5.24 -6.15
CA SER A 9 30.01 -6.34 -5.25
C SER A 9 28.94 -7.42 -5.09
N LYS A 10 27.68 -7.08 -5.38
CA LYS A 10 26.47 -7.88 -5.08
C LYS A 10 26.31 -8.25 -3.60
N SER A 11 27.06 -7.60 -2.71
CA SER A 11 27.01 -7.78 -1.26
C SER A 11 26.39 -6.56 -0.60
N ILE A 12 25.50 -6.80 0.35
CA ILE A 12 24.70 -5.76 1.01
C ILE A 12 25.10 -5.66 2.48
N ASN A 13 25.42 -4.45 2.92
CA ASN A 13 25.57 -4.14 4.34
C ASN A 13 24.97 -2.75 4.61
N ALA A 14 23.92 -2.67 5.42
CA ALA A 14 23.23 -1.40 5.69
C ALA A 14 22.47 -1.37 7.03
N ASP A 15 22.41 -0.20 7.66
CA ASP A 15 21.44 0.13 8.73
C ASP A 15 20.41 1.12 8.16
N LEU A 16 19.14 0.72 8.14
CA LEU A 16 18.07 1.48 7.50
C LEU A 16 16.96 1.83 8.49
N ILE A 17 16.25 2.90 8.17
CA ILE A 17 15.00 3.29 8.81
C ILE A 17 13.94 3.32 7.73
N LEU A 18 13.01 2.37 7.76
CA LEU A 18 11.94 2.31 6.78
C LEU A 18 10.95 3.46 7.00
N PRO A 19 10.28 3.95 5.94
CA PRO A 19 9.33 5.04 6.03
C PRO A 19 8.15 4.65 6.94
N PRO A 20 7.50 5.61 7.61
CA PRO A 20 6.32 5.32 8.40
C PRO A 20 5.17 4.77 7.56
N SER A 21 4.38 3.88 8.14
CA SER A 21 3.24 3.25 7.48
C SER A 21 2.23 4.29 7.00
N LYS A 22 2.08 4.38 5.68
CA LYS A 22 1.04 5.21 5.03
C LYS A 22 -0.35 4.80 5.49
N SER A 23 -0.59 3.49 5.59
CA SER A 23 -1.89 2.93 5.95
C SER A 23 -2.32 3.30 7.37
N ILE A 24 -1.39 3.29 8.33
CA ILE A 24 -1.66 3.72 9.71
C ILE A 24 -1.78 5.24 9.76
N SER A 25 -0.87 5.98 9.12
CA SER A 25 -0.86 7.44 9.09
C SER A 25 -2.20 8.01 8.64
N ASN A 26 -2.74 7.54 7.52
CA ASN A 26 -3.99 8.07 6.96
C ASN A 26 -5.21 7.74 7.84
N ARG A 27 -5.24 6.57 8.49
CA ARG A 27 -6.31 6.22 9.45
C ARG A 27 -6.22 7.12 10.69
N ALA A 28 -5.02 7.30 11.22
CA ALA A 28 -4.77 8.15 12.38
C ALA A 28 -5.13 9.61 12.10
N LEU A 29 -4.89 10.13 10.89
CA LEU A 29 -5.29 11.49 10.49
C LEU A 29 -6.81 11.69 10.48
N ILE A 30 -7.58 10.72 9.95
CA ILE A 30 -9.04 10.80 10.02
C ILE A 30 -9.53 10.76 11.46
N ILE A 31 -8.99 9.86 12.28
CA ILE A 31 -9.35 9.79 13.71
C ILE A 31 -8.98 11.09 14.43
N GLN A 32 -7.80 11.66 14.15
CA GLN A 32 -7.38 12.94 14.71
C GLN A 32 -8.35 14.07 14.32
N ALA A 33 -8.86 14.07 13.09
CA ALA A 33 -9.85 15.04 12.64
C ALA A 33 -11.23 14.87 13.31
N LEU A 34 -11.57 13.65 13.73
CA LEU A 34 -12.85 13.31 14.38
C LEU A 34 -12.80 13.33 15.92
N CYS A 35 -11.61 13.39 16.51
CA CYS A 35 -11.41 13.31 17.95
C CYS A 35 -11.28 14.72 18.58
N GLN A 36 -11.85 14.87 19.78
CA GLN A 36 -11.75 16.09 20.58
C GLN A 36 -11.43 15.75 22.05
N PRO A 37 -10.33 16.28 22.64
CA PRO A 37 -9.30 17.10 21.99
C PRO A 37 -8.51 16.31 20.92
N LYS A 38 -7.82 17.00 20.01
CA LYS A 38 -7.04 16.33 18.96
C LYS A 38 -5.79 15.64 19.55
N PRO A 39 -5.57 14.33 19.30
CA PRO A 39 -4.35 13.64 19.71
C PRO A 39 -3.13 14.08 18.89
N LYS A 40 -1.91 13.93 19.43
CA LYS A 40 -0.68 14.09 18.62
C LYS A 40 -0.39 12.80 17.87
N ILE A 41 -0.20 12.90 16.56
CA ILE A 41 0.24 11.78 15.73
C ILE A 41 1.70 12.02 15.34
N LEU A 42 2.59 11.23 15.92
CA LEU A 42 4.04 11.32 15.72
C LEU A 42 4.48 10.38 14.59
N ASN A 43 5.55 10.77 13.89
CA ASN A 43 6.16 9.99 12.81
C ASN A 43 5.19 9.73 11.63
N LEU A 44 4.41 10.73 11.21
CA LEU A 44 3.54 10.59 10.04
C LEU A 44 4.33 10.31 8.76
N SER A 45 3.78 9.46 7.89
CA SER A 45 4.36 9.16 6.59
C SER A 45 4.54 10.43 5.75
N GLN A 46 5.72 10.57 5.14
CA GLN A 46 6.04 11.66 4.21
C GLN A 46 5.64 11.33 2.76
N SER A 47 4.88 10.24 2.56
CA SER A 47 4.37 9.88 1.24
C SER A 47 3.42 10.95 0.69
N SER A 48 3.42 11.15 -0.63
CA SER A 48 2.51 12.12 -1.27
C SER A 48 1.04 11.84 -0.98
N ASP A 49 0.65 10.57 -0.79
CA ASP A 49 -0.71 10.16 -0.42
C ASP A 49 -1.09 10.69 0.97
N THR A 50 -0.22 10.55 1.97
CA THR A 50 -0.43 11.09 3.33
C THR A 50 -0.40 12.61 3.35
N GLN A 51 0.55 13.25 2.65
CA GLN A 51 0.63 14.71 2.58
C GLN A 51 -0.62 15.32 1.93
N SER A 52 -1.15 14.69 0.88
CA SER A 52 -2.41 15.11 0.25
C SER A 52 -3.59 15.06 1.24
N LEU A 53 -3.64 14.05 2.12
CA LEU A 53 -4.68 13.97 3.15
C LEU A 53 -4.51 15.03 4.24
N VAL A 54 -3.28 15.30 4.68
CA VAL A 54 -3.00 16.39 5.63
C VAL A 54 -3.49 17.72 5.07
N GLN A 55 -3.13 18.04 3.82
CA GLN A 55 -3.58 19.25 3.15
C GLN A 55 -5.10 19.30 3.01
N ALA A 56 -5.73 18.20 2.60
CA ALA A 56 -7.19 18.10 2.46
C ALA A 56 -7.95 18.29 3.78
N LEU A 57 -7.37 17.90 4.93
CA LEU A 57 -7.99 18.07 6.25
C LEU A 57 -7.76 19.47 6.85
N GLN A 58 -6.81 20.24 6.32
CA GLN A 58 -6.44 21.56 6.81
C GLN A 58 -6.90 22.71 5.90
N THR A 59 -7.21 22.41 4.64
CA THR A 59 -7.62 23.41 3.66
C THR A 59 -8.97 24.06 4.01
N THR A 60 -9.09 25.34 3.70
CA THR A 60 -10.35 26.10 3.73
C THR A 60 -11.01 26.18 2.36
N SER A 61 -10.35 25.66 1.31
CA SER A 61 -10.89 25.59 -0.05
C SER A 61 -12.08 24.63 -0.11
N LYS A 62 -13.12 25.01 -0.86
CA LYS A 62 -14.24 24.10 -1.18
C LYS A 62 -13.85 23.08 -2.25
N THR A 63 -12.88 23.38 -3.10
CA THR A 63 -12.34 22.43 -4.08
C THR A 63 -11.06 21.81 -3.52
N ILE A 64 -11.09 20.50 -3.33
CA ILE A 64 -10.02 19.71 -2.71
C ILE A 64 -9.49 18.76 -3.78
N ASP A 65 -8.23 18.97 -4.15
CA ASP A 65 -7.50 18.08 -5.06
C ASP A 65 -6.60 17.15 -4.23
N ILE A 66 -6.75 15.84 -4.43
CA ILE A 66 -5.94 14.82 -3.76
C ILE A 66 -4.90 14.16 -4.68
N GLY A 67 -4.72 14.66 -5.91
CA GLY A 67 -3.81 14.10 -6.91
C GLY A 67 -4.06 12.61 -7.16
N ASP A 68 -3.01 11.79 -7.00
CA ASP A 68 -3.07 10.33 -7.17
C ASP A 68 -3.35 9.55 -5.86
N ALA A 69 -3.72 10.26 -4.78
CA ALA A 69 -3.83 9.71 -3.44
C ALA A 69 -5.10 8.86 -3.21
N GLY A 70 -5.00 7.57 -3.57
CA GLY A 70 -6.16 6.66 -3.60
C GLY A 70 -6.74 6.32 -2.24
N THR A 71 -5.91 6.27 -1.19
CA THR A 71 -6.42 6.04 0.17
C THR A 71 -7.12 7.31 0.65
N SER A 72 -6.48 8.46 0.39
CA SER A 72 -6.93 9.78 0.82
C SER A 72 -8.29 10.13 0.23
N ILE A 73 -8.52 9.93 -1.07
CA ILE A 73 -9.84 10.22 -1.67
C ILE A 73 -10.98 9.45 -1.02
N ARG A 74 -10.77 8.17 -0.70
CA ARG A 74 -11.81 7.32 -0.09
C ARG A 74 -12.10 7.76 1.34
N PHE A 75 -11.05 8.04 2.11
CA PHE A 75 -11.18 8.44 3.51
C PHE A 75 -11.77 9.84 3.65
N ILE A 76 -11.30 10.78 2.83
CA ILE A 76 -11.80 12.17 2.86
C ILE A 76 -13.23 12.26 2.33
N THR A 77 -13.63 11.43 1.36
CA THR A 77 -15.04 11.34 0.91
C THR A 77 -15.97 11.00 2.09
N ALA A 78 -15.65 9.94 2.84
CA ALA A 78 -16.43 9.55 4.01
C ALA A 78 -16.41 10.63 5.10
N TYR A 79 -15.24 11.22 5.38
CA TYR A 79 -15.13 12.30 6.35
C TYR A 79 -15.98 13.53 5.99
N LEU A 80 -15.84 14.06 4.78
CA LEU A 80 -16.55 15.26 4.31
C LEU A 80 -18.05 15.03 4.21
N SER A 81 -18.50 13.81 3.91
CA SER A 81 -19.93 13.50 3.86
C SER A 81 -20.67 13.79 5.17
N GLN A 82 -19.97 13.75 6.31
CA GLN A 82 -20.52 14.11 7.62
C GLN A 82 -20.13 15.50 8.13
N GLN A 83 -19.31 16.27 7.40
CA GLN A 83 -18.94 17.63 7.79
C GLN A 83 -19.88 18.66 7.16
N LYS A 84 -20.44 19.57 7.94
CA LYS A 84 -21.28 20.66 7.41
C LYS A 84 -20.53 21.45 6.33
N GLY A 85 -21.05 21.51 5.10
CA GLY A 85 -20.48 22.30 4.02
C GLY A 85 -20.70 21.70 2.63
N SER A 86 -20.29 22.43 1.59
CA SER A 86 -20.31 21.97 0.20
C SER A 86 -18.89 21.92 -0.34
N TYR A 87 -18.50 20.76 -0.87
CA TYR A 87 -17.15 20.45 -1.30
C TYR A 87 -17.14 19.85 -2.70
N ILE A 88 -16.09 20.14 -3.47
CA ILE A 88 -15.74 19.44 -4.70
C ILE A 88 -14.47 18.67 -4.42
N LEU A 89 -14.52 17.34 -4.56
CA LEU A 89 -13.37 16.47 -4.35
C LEU A 89 -12.91 15.89 -5.70
N THR A 90 -11.68 16.21 -6.10
CA THR A 90 -11.09 15.82 -7.38
C THR A 90 -9.69 15.23 -7.21
N GLY A 91 -9.08 14.79 -8.31
CA GLY A 91 -7.70 14.33 -8.36
C GLY A 91 -7.15 14.44 -9.78
N SER A 92 -6.01 13.78 -10.00
CA SER A 92 -5.41 13.62 -11.33
C SER A 92 -6.36 12.93 -12.32
N ASP A 93 -6.05 13.00 -13.62
CA ASP A 93 -6.80 12.25 -14.64
C ASP A 93 -6.85 10.75 -14.32
N ARG A 94 -5.73 10.19 -13.86
CA ARG A 94 -5.69 8.79 -13.42
C ARG A 94 -6.61 8.53 -12.23
N MET A 95 -6.76 9.46 -11.30
CA MET A 95 -7.68 9.32 -10.18
C MET A 95 -9.14 9.28 -10.63
N LYS A 96 -9.50 10.07 -11.66
CA LYS A 96 -10.84 10.07 -12.28
C LYS A 96 -11.18 8.75 -12.98
N GLU A 97 -10.22 7.84 -13.13
CA GLU A 97 -10.44 6.48 -13.64
C GLU A 97 -10.51 5.42 -12.51
N ARG A 98 -10.32 5.81 -11.25
CA ARG A 98 -10.30 4.86 -10.13
C ARG A 98 -11.69 4.72 -9.50
N PRO A 99 -12.18 3.48 -9.33
CA PRO A 99 -13.53 3.25 -8.83
C PRO A 99 -13.69 3.77 -7.39
N ILE A 100 -14.79 4.48 -7.18
CA ILE A 100 -15.29 4.95 -5.87
C ILE A 100 -16.79 4.70 -5.70
N GLY A 101 -17.49 4.26 -6.75
CA GLY A 101 -18.95 4.02 -6.80
C GLY A 101 -19.53 3.36 -5.57
N HIS A 102 -19.05 2.16 -5.22
CA HIS A 102 -19.55 1.41 -4.06
C HIS A 102 -19.45 2.15 -2.72
N LEU A 103 -18.48 3.06 -2.56
CA LEU A 103 -18.39 3.89 -1.36
C LEU A 103 -19.43 5.01 -1.36
N VAL A 104 -19.63 5.67 -2.51
CA VAL A 104 -20.62 6.73 -2.67
C VAL A 104 -22.03 6.19 -2.50
N GLU A 105 -22.37 5.07 -3.14
CA GLU A 105 -23.64 4.36 -2.96
C GLU A 105 -23.90 4.02 -1.49
N ALA A 106 -22.89 3.47 -0.81
CA ALA A 106 -22.96 3.13 0.59
C ALA A 106 -23.22 4.37 1.48
N LEU A 107 -22.48 5.47 1.26
CA LEU A 107 -22.66 6.71 2.01
C LEU A 107 -24.03 7.35 1.75
N ASN A 108 -24.47 7.41 0.49
CA ASN A 108 -25.79 7.95 0.14
C ASN A 108 -26.93 7.12 0.76
N SER A 109 -26.78 5.79 0.84
CA SER A 109 -27.78 4.92 1.48
C SER A 109 -27.95 5.14 2.99
N ILE A 110 -26.96 5.75 3.66
CA ILE A 110 -27.03 6.15 5.08
C ILE A 110 -27.27 7.67 5.25
N GLY A 111 -27.73 8.33 4.19
CA GLY A 111 -28.21 9.71 4.21
C GLY A 111 -27.20 10.76 3.72
N ALA A 112 -26.06 10.39 3.15
CA ALA A 112 -25.16 11.38 2.53
C ALA A 112 -25.78 12.02 1.28
N ASP A 113 -25.24 13.17 0.88
CA ASP A 113 -25.57 13.83 -0.38
C ASP A 113 -24.27 14.01 -1.18
N ILE A 114 -24.02 13.04 -2.05
CA ILE A 114 -22.83 12.95 -2.89
C ILE A 114 -23.27 12.68 -4.33
N ASN A 115 -22.84 13.55 -5.25
CA ASN A 115 -23.12 13.46 -6.68
C ASN A 115 -21.82 13.37 -7.49
N TYR A 116 -21.85 12.66 -8.61
CA TYR A 116 -20.75 12.66 -9.57
C TYR A 116 -20.82 13.92 -10.43
N LEU A 117 -19.68 14.56 -10.69
CA LEU A 117 -19.62 15.75 -11.53
C LEU A 117 -19.29 15.45 -13.00
N GLU A 118 -18.67 14.29 -13.25
CA GLU A 118 -18.27 13.85 -14.58
C GLU A 118 -18.86 12.47 -14.86
N LYS A 119 -18.16 11.40 -14.49
CA LYS A 119 -18.55 10.01 -14.80
C LYS A 119 -19.05 9.27 -13.56
N ASP A 120 -20.21 8.64 -13.68
CA ASP A 120 -20.78 7.80 -12.62
C ASP A 120 -19.81 6.72 -12.13
N GLY A 121 -19.70 6.62 -10.81
CA GLY A 121 -18.82 5.66 -10.13
C GLY A 121 -17.36 6.12 -9.97
N PHE A 122 -17.01 7.31 -10.46
CA PHE A 122 -15.66 7.86 -10.46
C PHE A 122 -15.62 9.34 -9.99
N PRO A 123 -14.50 9.81 -9.41
CA PRO A 123 -14.29 11.24 -9.17
C PRO A 123 -14.30 12.04 -10.49
N PRO A 124 -14.57 13.37 -10.47
CA PRO A 124 -14.78 14.22 -9.29
C PRO A 124 -16.16 14.08 -8.63
N LEU A 125 -16.23 14.39 -7.34
CA LEU A 125 -17.44 14.31 -6.52
C LEU A 125 -17.86 15.70 -6.02
N ALA A 126 -19.14 16.01 -6.08
CA ALA A 126 -19.76 17.08 -5.30
C ALA A 126 -20.36 16.50 -4.01
N ILE A 127 -19.96 17.03 -2.86
CA ILE A 127 -20.35 16.53 -1.54
C ILE A 127 -21.01 17.68 -0.77
N ASN A 128 -22.29 17.53 -0.45
CA ASN A 128 -22.99 18.40 0.51
C ASN A 128 -23.01 17.69 1.87
N GLY A 129 -21.99 17.93 2.66
CA GLY A 129 -21.82 17.25 3.93
C GLY A 129 -22.78 17.75 5.01
N LYS A 130 -23.31 16.81 5.79
CA LYS A 130 -24.33 17.02 6.82
C LYS A 130 -24.27 15.90 7.85
N ALA A 131 -24.88 16.08 9.02
CA ALA A 131 -24.95 15.00 10.00
C ALA A 131 -25.62 13.76 9.39
N LEU A 132 -24.97 12.60 9.51
CA LEU A 132 -25.44 11.34 8.94
C LEU A 132 -26.09 10.47 10.01
N GLU A 133 -27.17 9.77 9.64
CA GLU A 133 -27.88 8.90 10.56
C GLU A 133 -27.07 7.64 10.91
N GLY A 134 -26.42 7.03 9.92
CA GLY A 134 -25.81 5.71 10.06
C GLY A 134 -26.85 4.58 10.01
N GLY A 135 -26.57 3.47 10.68
CA GLY A 135 -27.48 2.31 10.74
C GLY A 135 -26.94 1.06 10.04
N LYS A 136 -27.81 0.32 9.33
CA LYS A 136 -27.44 -0.93 8.67
C LYS A 136 -27.05 -0.67 7.21
N LEU A 137 -25.94 -1.26 6.79
CA LEU A 137 -25.41 -1.11 5.44
C LEU A 137 -24.85 -2.45 4.95
N ASP A 138 -25.10 -2.76 3.68
CA ASP A 138 -24.41 -3.82 2.96
C ASP A 138 -23.31 -3.22 2.08
N ILE A 139 -22.12 -3.82 2.06
CA ILE A 139 -21.04 -3.40 1.15
C ILE A 139 -20.30 -4.58 0.53
N SER A 140 -20.04 -4.48 -0.77
CA SER A 140 -19.20 -5.42 -1.49
C SER A 140 -17.73 -5.19 -1.19
N THR A 141 -17.03 -6.25 -0.77
CA THR A 141 -15.59 -6.20 -0.45
C THR A 141 -14.68 -6.61 -1.60
N SER A 142 -15.28 -6.92 -2.76
CA SER A 142 -14.60 -7.45 -3.95
C SER A 142 -13.68 -6.45 -4.67
N VAL A 143 -13.91 -5.15 -4.50
CA VAL A 143 -13.15 -4.10 -5.22
C VAL A 143 -12.04 -3.52 -4.35
N SER A 144 -12.35 -3.08 -3.13
CA SER A 144 -11.36 -2.44 -2.25
C SER A 144 -11.76 -2.50 -0.78
N SER A 145 -10.87 -3.03 0.07
CA SER A 145 -11.02 -2.98 1.53
C SER A 145 -11.00 -1.54 2.09
N GLN A 146 -10.49 -0.58 1.32
CA GLN A 146 -10.44 0.83 1.73
C GLN A 146 -11.83 1.46 1.85
N PHE A 147 -12.84 0.97 1.11
CA PHE A 147 -14.23 1.43 1.26
C PHE A 147 -14.79 1.07 2.63
N VAL A 148 -14.58 -0.19 3.04
CA VAL A 148 -14.94 -0.67 4.39
C VAL A 148 -14.22 0.15 5.46
N SER A 149 -12.90 0.34 5.31
CA SER A 149 -12.13 1.15 6.25
C SER A 149 -12.63 2.59 6.34
N ALA A 150 -12.99 3.24 5.23
CA ALA A 150 -13.51 4.61 5.22
C ALA A 150 -14.80 4.74 6.04
N LEU A 151 -15.74 3.80 5.84
CA LEU A 151 -17.00 3.74 6.57
C LEU A 151 -16.79 3.47 8.07
N LEU A 152 -15.90 2.52 8.41
CA LEU A 152 -15.61 2.20 9.81
C LEU A 152 -14.99 3.37 10.57
N LEU A 153 -14.12 4.17 9.93
CA LEU A 153 -13.48 5.33 10.58
C LEU A 153 -14.50 6.39 11.01
N ILE A 154 -15.57 6.61 10.23
CA ILE A 154 -16.64 7.56 10.57
C ILE A 154 -17.76 6.92 11.41
N ALA A 155 -17.88 5.59 11.40
CA ALA A 155 -18.96 4.85 12.07
C ALA A 155 -19.25 5.30 13.52
N PRO A 156 -18.26 5.49 14.42
CA PRO A 156 -18.57 5.87 15.79
C PRO A 156 -19.18 7.27 15.91
N THR A 157 -18.93 8.18 14.95
CA THR A 157 -19.45 9.55 14.99
C THR A 157 -20.85 9.68 14.35
N LEU A 158 -21.41 8.60 13.81
CA LEU A 158 -22.76 8.57 13.26
C LEU A 158 -23.80 8.46 14.39
N GLN A 159 -25.01 9.01 14.18
CA GLN A 159 -26.06 9.04 15.21
C GLN A 159 -26.44 7.64 15.72
N LYS A 160 -26.57 6.66 14.81
CA LYS A 160 -26.95 5.27 15.10
C LYS A 160 -25.76 4.30 15.04
N GLY A 161 -24.54 4.81 14.95
CA GLY A 161 -23.36 3.98 14.64
C GLY A 161 -23.48 3.33 13.25
N LEU A 162 -22.79 2.20 13.05
CA LEU A 162 -22.85 1.42 11.82
C LEU A 162 -22.84 -0.09 12.08
N SER A 163 -23.75 -0.80 11.43
CA SER A 163 -23.76 -2.26 11.31
C SER A 163 -23.52 -2.63 9.86
N LEU A 164 -22.29 -2.99 9.54
CA LEU A 164 -21.83 -3.25 8.19
C LEU A 164 -21.80 -4.74 7.88
N SER A 165 -22.57 -5.16 6.89
CA SER A 165 -22.60 -6.52 6.36
C SER A 165 -21.73 -6.61 5.11
N LEU A 166 -20.69 -7.43 5.17
CA LEU A 166 -19.68 -7.61 4.13
C LEU A 166 -20.15 -8.67 3.13
N LYS A 167 -20.49 -8.24 1.92
CA LYS A 167 -20.92 -9.13 0.83
C LYS A 167 -19.71 -9.61 0.00
N GLY A 168 -19.83 -10.84 -0.49
CA GLY A 168 -18.85 -11.48 -1.36
C GLY A 168 -17.60 -12.00 -0.64
N LYS A 169 -16.58 -12.33 -1.43
CA LYS A 169 -15.29 -12.81 -0.93
C LYS A 169 -14.52 -11.67 -0.28
N LEU A 170 -14.20 -11.83 1.01
CA LEU A 170 -13.46 -10.83 1.76
C LEU A 170 -12.01 -10.74 1.26
N LEU A 171 -11.66 -9.60 0.65
CA LEU A 171 -10.30 -9.31 0.21
C LEU A 171 -9.58 -8.45 1.25
N SER A 172 -8.29 -8.72 1.45
CA SER A 172 -7.41 -7.85 2.22
C SER A 172 -7.93 -7.61 3.65
N LYS A 173 -8.41 -8.67 4.31
CA LYS A 173 -8.96 -8.69 5.67
C LYS A 173 -8.07 -7.97 6.69
N PRO A 174 -6.72 -8.06 6.63
CA PRO A 174 -5.86 -7.38 7.59
C PRO A 174 -6.00 -5.85 7.61
N TYR A 175 -6.37 -5.20 6.50
CA TYR A 175 -6.55 -3.74 6.50
C TYR A 175 -7.83 -3.29 7.20
N ILE A 176 -8.87 -4.15 7.22
CA ILE A 176 -10.08 -3.92 8.00
C ILE A 176 -9.76 -4.13 9.49
N LYS A 177 -9.03 -5.21 9.80
CA LYS A 177 -8.56 -5.50 11.16
C LYS A 177 -7.69 -4.37 11.71
N MET A 178 -6.75 -3.86 10.92
CA MET A 178 -5.95 -2.67 11.24
C MET A 178 -6.82 -1.46 11.56
N THR A 179 -7.86 -1.19 10.77
CA THR A 179 -8.80 -0.10 11.07
C THR A 179 -9.43 -0.28 12.46
N LEU A 180 -9.97 -1.47 12.74
CA LEU A 180 -10.61 -1.77 14.03
C LEU A 180 -9.63 -1.70 15.21
N ASP A 181 -8.39 -2.16 15.04
CA ASP A 181 -7.37 -2.14 16.09
C ASP A 181 -6.89 -0.72 16.40
N ILE A 182 -6.74 0.13 15.38
CA ILE A 182 -6.45 1.56 15.58
C ILE A 182 -7.66 2.24 16.24
N MET A 183 -8.89 1.98 15.78
CA MET A 183 -10.09 2.52 16.42
C MET A 183 -10.18 2.12 17.91
N LYS A 184 -9.86 0.86 18.22
CA LYS A 184 -9.78 0.35 19.59
C LYS A 184 -8.71 1.08 20.41
N TYR A 185 -7.55 1.38 19.83
CA TYR A 185 -6.52 2.18 20.48
C TYR A 185 -7.04 3.56 20.92
N PHE A 186 -7.91 4.17 20.11
CA PHE A 186 -8.61 5.43 20.40
C PHE A 186 -9.97 5.22 21.11
N GLY A 187 -10.14 4.11 21.84
CA GLY A 187 -11.26 3.90 22.75
C GLY A 187 -12.55 3.33 22.14
N ILE A 188 -12.60 3.08 20.83
CA ILE A 188 -13.81 2.58 20.18
C ILE A 188 -13.95 1.07 20.34
N GLN A 189 -15.10 0.61 20.83
CA GLN A 189 -15.45 -0.80 20.84
C GLN A 189 -16.17 -1.20 19.56
N SER A 190 -15.86 -2.39 19.06
CA SER A 190 -16.48 -2.97 17.87
C SER A 190 -16.60 -4.50 18.01
N THR A 191 -17.55 -5.08 17.29
CA THR A 191 -17.66 -6.54 17.15
C THR A 191 -17.54 -6.92 15.68
N TRP A 192 -16.94 -8.08 15.43
CA TRP A 192 -16.89 -8.68 14.09
C TRP A 192 -17.29 -10.14 14.19
N ILE A 193 -18.53 -10.43 13.79
CA ILE A 193 -19.11 -11.77 13.86
C ILE A 193 -19.48 -12.20 12.45
N LYS A 194 -18.91 -13.32 11.99
CA LYS A 194 -19.04 -13.79 10.60
C LYS A 194 -18.65 -12.68 9.61
N ASN A 195 -19.62 -12.20 8.83
CA ASN A 195 -19.43 -11.15 7.83
C ASN A 195 -19.99 -9.78 8.29
N THR A 196 -20.37 -9.64 9.56
CA THR A 196 -20.95 -8.38 10.05
C THR A 196 -20.02 -7.72 11.04
N ILE A 197 -19.69 -6.45 10.79
CA ILE A 197 -18.95 -5.59 11.71
C ILE A 197 -19.94 -4.58 12.31
N LYS A 198 -19.99 -4.49 13.63
CA LYS A 198 -20.83 -3.53 14.35
C LYS A 198 -19.97 -2.55 15.14
N VAL A 199 -20.23 -1.26 14.96
CA VAL A 199 -19.63 -0.15 15.70
C VAL A 199 -20.76 0.74 16.19
N GLU A 200 -20.97 0.82 17.50
CA GLU A 200 -21.99 1.70 18.08
C GLU A 200 -21.55 3.17 18.02
N SER A 201 -22.51 4.09 18.13
CA SER A 201 -22.24 5.52 18.29
C SER A 201 -21.43 5.77 19.57
N GLN A 202 -20.23 6.32 19.42
CA GLN A 202 -19.19 6.44 20.45
C GLN A 202 -18.30 7.65 20.14
N LYS A 203 -17.49 8.09 21.11
CA LYS A 203 -16.50 9.16 20.90
C LYS A 203 -15.10 8.59 20.88
N TYR A 204 -14.28 9.05 19.95
CA TYR A 204 -12.84 8.78 19.98
C TYR A 204 -12.22 9.43 21.22
N ILE A 205 -11.36 8.69 21.91
CA ILE A 205 -10.59 9.14 23.06
C ILE A 205 -9.20 9.57 22.60
N ALA A 206 -8.82 10.81 22.92
CA ALA A 206 -7.54 11.36 22.54
C ALA A 206 -6.39 10.58 23.19
N LYS A 207 -5.50 10.03 22.35
CA LYS A 207 -4.30 9.33 22.78
C LYS A 207 -3.19 9.52 21.75
N ASP A 208 -2.02 9.96 22.19
CA ASP A 208 -0.88 10.19 21.28
C ASP A 208 -0.41 8.89 20.66
N LEU A 209 -0.20 8.89 19.34
CA LEU A 209 0.20 7.70 18.58
C LEU A 209 1.49 7.98 17.82
N LYS A 210 2.52 7.16 18.02
CA LYS A 210 3.69 7.10 17.14
C LYS A 210 3.48 6.03 16.08
N VAL A 211 3.50 6.42 14.81
CA VAL A 211 3.30 5.50 13.69
C VAL A 211 4.55 4.64 13.48
N GLU A 212 4.36 3.32 13.40
CA GLU A 212 5.41 2.35 13.05
C GLU A 212 5.78 2.42 11.56
N SER A 213 6.97 1.90 11.22
CA SER A 213 7.43 1.79 9.84
C SER A 213 6.59 0.81 9.00
N ASP A 214 6.62 1.00 7.69
CA ASP A 214 5.80 0.28 6.73
C ASP A 214 6.33 -1.16 6.47
N TRP A 215 5.53 -2.16 6.81
CA TRP A 215 5.88 -3.57 6.59
C TRP A 215 5.82 -3.97 5.11
N SER A 216 5.00 -3.32 4.30
CA SER A 216 5.00 -3.54 2.85
C SER A 216 6.30 -3.04 2.21
N ALA A 217 6.91 -1.97 2.74
CA ALA A 217 8.19 -1.45 2.29
C ALA A 217 9.34 -2.44 2.54
N LEU A 218 9.27 -3.20 3.64
CA LEU A 218 10.26 -4.23 3.96
C LEU A 218 10.37 -5.31 2.87
N ALA A 219 9.29 -5.60 2.15
CA ALA A 219 9.28 -6.59 1.07
C ALA A 219 10.33 -6.32 -0.01
N PHE A 220 10.56 -5.04 -0.35
CA PHE A 220 11.56 -4.65 -1.34
C PHE A 220 12.99 -4.80 -0.81
N ILE A 221 13.20 -4.57 0.50
CA ILE A 221 14.49 -4.84 1.14
C ILE A 221 14.76 -6.34 1.20
N LEU A 222 13.74 -7.14 1.56
CA LEU A 222 13.85 -8.60 1.56
C LEU A 222 14.08 -9.18 0.16
N GLN A 223 13.53 -8.57 -0.89
CA GLN A 223 13.88 -8.88 -2.28
C GLN A 223 15.37 -8.61 -2.56
N ILE A 224 15.91 -7.47 -2.13
CA ILE A 224 17.33 -7.17 -2.33
C ILE A 224 18.20 -8.21 -1.61
N ILE A 225 17.87 -8.51 -0.34
CA ILE A 225 18.59 -9.48 0.49
C ILE A 225 18.50 -10.90 -0.10
N SER A 226 17.35 -11.29 -0.66
CA SER A 226 17.17 -12.62 -1.26
C SER A 226 18.02 -12.81 -2.52
N ILE A 227 18.21 -11.75 -3.31
CA ILE A 227 18.99 -11.77 -4.56
C ILE A 227 20.50 -11.67 -4.27
N ALA A 228 20.90 -10.82 -3.32
CA ALA A 228 22.30 -10.52 -3.01
C ALA A 228 23.16 -11.77 -2.77
N LYS A 229 24.46 -11.68 -3.09
CA LYS A 229 25.45 -12.73 -2.82
C LYS A 229 25.60 -12.99 -1.31
N SER A 230 25.73 -11.92 -0.55
CA SER A 230 25.73 -11.91 0.92
C SER A 230 25.05 -10.64 1.42
N ALA A 231 24.34 -10.71 2.53
CA ALA A 231 23.60 -9.57 3.06
C ALA A 231 23.57 -9.57 4.59
N GLN A 232 23.80 -8.40 5.18
CA GLN A 232 23.55 -8.09 6.59
C GLN A 232 22.85 -6.73 6.65
N VAL A 233 21.61 -6.69 7.14
CA VAL A 233 20.83 -5.45 7.19
C VAL A 233 20.16 -5.33 8.54
N SER A 234 20.24 -4.16 9.18
CA SER A 234 19.42 -3.83 10.34
C SER A 234 18.36 -2.80 9.98
N ILE A 235 17.15 -2.99 10.49
CA ILE A 235 15.99 -2.13 10.25
C ILE A 235 15.46 -1.61 11.58
N SER A 236 15.32 -0.29 11.68
CA SER A 236 14.68 0.37 12.82
C SER A 236 13.25 0.82 12.48
N GLY A 237 12.40 0.96 13.51
CA GLY A 237 11.06 1.56 13.38
C GLY A 237 9.91 0.58 13.12
N LEU A 238 10.21 -0.70 12.85
CA LEU A 238 9.20 -1.76 12.76
C LEU A 238 8.82 -2.29 14.16
N SER A 239 7.53 -2.55 14.39
CA SER A 239 7.06 -3.21 15.61
C SER A 239 6.93 -4.72 15.41
N LYS A 240 7.42 -5.52 16.37
CA LYS A 240 7.14 -6.96 16.43
C LYS A 240 5.65 -7.26 16.62
N ASN A 241 4.94 -6.38 17.35
CA ASN A 241 3.50 -6.46 17.60
C ASN A 241 2.75 -5.45 16.71
N SER A 242 2.88 -5.63 15.40
CA SER A 242 2.37 -4.69 14.40
C SER A 242 0.87 -4.83 14.15
N TRP A 243 0.22 -3.71 13.77
CA TRP A 243 -1.15 -3.72 13.24
C TRP A 243 -1.22 -4.02 11.73
N GLN A 244 -0.07 -4.10 11.06
CA GLN A 244 0.03 -4.37 9.64
C GLN A 244 0.08 -5.88 9.38
N GLY A 245 -0.90 -6.39 8.63
CA GLY A 245 -0.90 -7.79 8.19
C GLY A 245 0.32 -8.17 7.35
N ASP A 246 0.93 -7.18 6.71
CA ASP A 246 2.13 -7.31 5.90
C ASP A 246 3.37 -7.77 6.69
N ILE A 247 3.33 -7.83 8.03
CA ILE A 247 4.33 -8.56 8.83
C ILE A 247 4.49 -10.03 8.38
N TYR A 248 3.46 -10.59 7.72
CA TYR A 248 3.52 -11.87 7.01
C TYR A 248 4.71 -12.00 6.04
N VAL A 249 5.26 -10.87 5.57
CA VAL A 249 6.42 -10.83 4.67
C VAL A 249 7.63 -11.61 5.22
N LEU A 250 7.85 -11.64 6.54
CA LEU A 250 8.93 -12.43 7.14
C LEU A 250 8.75 -13.93 6.90
N SER A 251 7.53 -14.43 7.10
CA SER A 251 7.18 -15.83 6.83
C SER A 251 7.21 -16.14 5.34
N LEU A 252 6.71 -15.21 4.52
CA LEU A 252 6.67 -15.32 3.06
C LEU A 252 8.08 -15.46 2.46
N PHE A 253 9.05 -14.74 3.02
CA PHE A 253 10.42 -14.73 2.50
C PHE A 253 11.36 -15.77 3.13
N LYS A 254 10.88 -16.56 4.10
CA LYS A 254 11.67 -17.61 4.75
C LYS A 254 12.30 -18.60 3.76
N ASN A 255 11.52 -19.03 2.75
CA ASN A 255 11.96 -19.99 1.74
C ASN A 255 13.02 -19.43 0.75
N PHE A 256 13.28 -18.12 0.78
CA PHE A 256 14.40 -17.53 0.03
C PHE A 256 15.72 -17.54 0.81
N GLY A 257 15.79 -18.26 1.93
CA GLY A 257 16.98 -18.33 2.77
C GLY A 257 17.19 -17.07 3.62
N ILE A 258 16.13 -16.33 3.92
CA ILE A 258 16.19 -15.17 4.81
C ILE A 258 16.18 -15.64 6.27
N GLN A 259 17.13 -15.15 7.04
CA GLN A 259 17.15 -15.26 8.50
C GLN A 259 16.87 -13.90 9.12
N TYR A 260 16.18 -13.90 10.25
CA TYR A 260 15.85 -12.67 10.95
C TYR A 260 15.87 -12.83 12.47
N GLU A 261 16.22 -11.76 13.17
CA GLU A 261 16.19 -11.66 14.62
C GLU A 261 15.70 -10.27 15.04
N PHE A 262 14.80 -10.21 16.02
CA PHE A 262 14.45 -8.96 16.68
C PHE A 262 15.30 -8.77 17.93
N LYS A 263 16.13 -7.71 17.98
CA LYS A 263 16.99 -7.38 19.12
C LYS A 263 17.08 -5.87 19.28
N ASN A 264 17.01 -5.38 20.51
CA ASN A 264 17.14 -3.94 20.85
C ASN A 264 16.25 -3.03 19.98
N GLU A 265 14.96 -3.39 19.82
CA GLU A 265 13.97 -2.66 18.99
C GLU A 265 14.34 -2.54 17.49
N LYS A 266 15.33 -3.31 17.02
CA LYS A 266 15.70 -3.43 15.62
C LYS A 266 15.44 -4.84 15.11
N LEU A 267 15.16 -4.93 13.81
CA LEU A 267 15.09 -6.18 13.06
C LEU A 267 16.41 -6.37 12.33
N PHE A 268 17.14 -7.42 12.66
CA PHE A 268 18.36 -7.85 11.97
C PHE A 268 18.00 -8.91 10.93
N LEU A 269 18.55 -8.77 9.73
CA LEU A 269 18.29 -9.62 8.58
C LEU A 269 19.60 -10.07 7.95
N SER A 270 19.66 -11.32 7.56
CA SER A 270 20.74 -11.88 6.76
C SER A 270 20.20 -12.87 5.75
N ASN A 271 21.01 -13.20 4.74
CA ASN A 271 20.71 -14.31 3.85
C ASN A 271 21.68 -15.48 4.06
N ASN A 272 21.15 -16.69 3.85
CA ASN A 272 21.91 -17.92 3.76
C ASN A 272 21.38 -18.70 2.55
N LYS A 273 22.19 -18.81 1.50
CA LYS A 273 21.80 -19.46 0.23
C LYS A 273 21.57 -20.96 0.38
N ASP A 274 22.18 -21.60 1.38
CA ASP A 274 21.98 -23.02 1.65
C ASP A 274 20.57 -23.33 2.17
N LEU A 275 19.87 -22.30 2.68
CA LEU A 275 18.50 -22.41 3.16
C LEU A 275 17.44 -22.14 2.08
N LEU A 276 17.86 -21.78 0.87
CA LEU A 276 16.96 -21.49 -0.24
C LEU A 276 16.33 -22.79 -0.75
N SER A 277 15.12 -23.07 -0.30
CA SER A 277 14.44 -24.34 -0.53
C SER A 277 12.93 -24.22 -0.31
N GLY A 278 12.19 -25.16 -0.89
CA GLY A 278 10.78 -25.34 -0.61
C GLY A 278 9.83 -24.88 -1.72
N ASN A 279 8.55 -24.88 -1.37
CA ASN A 279 7.44 -24.51 -2.24
C ASN A 279 7.22 -22.99 -2.18
N PHE A 280 7.10 -22.36 -3.35
CA PHE A 280 6.86 -20.93 -3.51
C PHE A 280 5.42 -20.59 -3.92
N ASN A 281 4.54 -21.59 -4.00
CA ASN A 281 3.12 -21.37 -4.25
C ASN A 281 2.49 -20.70 -3.03
N VAL A 282 1.85 -19.55 -3.23
CA VAL A 282 1.27 -18.76 -2.14
C VAL A 282 -0.07 -18.15 -2.56
N ASN A 283 -0.87 -17.79 -1.57
CA ASN A 283 -2.08 -17.00 -1.75
C ASN A 283 -1.92 -15.68 -0.99
N LEU A 284 -1.92 -14.57 -1.72
CA LEU A 284 -1.70 -13.23 -1.18
C LEU A 284 -2.99 -12.41 -1.09
N ILE A 285 -4.15 -13.07 -0.97
CA ILE A 285 -5.45 -12.39 -0.86
C ILE A 285 -5.50 -11.37 0.30
N ASP A 286 -4.80 -11.66 1.39
CA ASP A 286 -4.75 -10.82 2.58
C ASP A 286 -3.65 -9.76 2.54
N THR A 287 -2.58 -10.00 1.78
CA THR A 287 -1.39 -9.15 1.67
C THR A 287 -0.98 -8.92 0.21
N PRO A 288 -1.90 -8.46 -0.67
CA PRO A 288 -1.66 -8.40 -2.11
C PRO A 288 -0.59 -7.36 -2.48
N ASP A 289 -0.33 -6.40 -1.60
CA ASP A 289 0.68 -5.37 -1.76
C ASP A 289 2.13 -5.93 -1.67
N LEU A 290 2.32 -7.17 -1.21
CA LEU A 290 3.59 -7.89 -1.21
C LEU A 290 3.91 -8.57 -2.56
N ALA A 291 2.94 -8.66 -3.47
CA ALA A 291 3.01 -9.52 -4.65
C ALA A 291 4.15 -9.17 -5.60
N GLN A 292 4.39 -7.89 -5.90
CA GLN A 292 5.42 -7.51 -6.87
C GLN A 292 6.84 -7.83 -6.39
N ALA A 293 7.17 -7.51 -5.13
CA ALA A 293 8.47 -7.85 -4.56
C ALA A 293 8.68 -9.37 -4.51
N TYR A 294 7.62 -10.14 -4.18
CA TYR A 294 7.67 -11.59 -4.19
C TYR A 294 7.89 -12.18 -5.59
N CYS A 295 7.12 -11.72 -6.59
CA CYS A 295 7.26 -12.18 -7.98
C CYS A 295 8.64 -11.85 -8.55
N CYS A 296 9.16 -10.63 -8.31
CA CYS A 296 10.49 -10.27 -8.77
C CYS A 296 11.60 -11.05 -8.04
N SER A 297 11.41 -11.41 -6.77
CA SER A 297 12.34 -12.30 -6.05
C SER A 297 12.39 -13.69 -6.68
N LEU A 298 11.23 -14.26 -7.02
CA LEU A 298 11.14 -15.55 -7.71
C LEU A 298 11.83 -15.52 -9.07
N SER A 299 11.56 -14.45 -9.84
CA SER A 299 12.17 -14.28 -11.16
C SER A 299 13.69 -14.19 -11.05
N ALA A 300 14.21 -13.29 -10.21
CA ALA A 300 15.65 -13.09 -10.04
C ALA A 300 16.39 -14.34 -9.52
N LEU A 301 15.69 -15.28 -8.87
CA LEU A 301 16.23 -16.54 -8.36
C LEU A 301 15.88 -17.75 -9.23
N SER A 302 15.30 -17.51 -10.42
CA SER A 302 14.85 -18.53 -11.39
C SER A 302 14.00 -19.63 -10.74
N LYS A 303 12.97 -19.25 -9.97
CA LYS A 303 12.07 -20.18 -9.27
C LYS A 303 10.68 -20.21 -9.88
N SER A 304 10.15 -21.41 -10.05
CA SER A 304 8.77 -21.62 -10.46
C SER A 304 7.80 -21.44 -9.30
N ALA A 305 6.67 -20.78 -9.55
CA ALA A 305 5.61 -20.61 -8.57
C ALA A 305 4.27 -20.23 -9.20
N LYS A 306 3.19 -20.52 -8.47
CA LYS A 306 1.83 -20.03 -8.71
C LYS A 306 1.39 -19.16 -7.54
N ILE A 307 1.20 -17.88 -7.79
CA ILE A 307 0.81 -16.86 -6.82
C ILE A 307 -0.66 -16.52 -7.07
N LYS A 308 -1.54 -16.80 -6.10
CA LYS A 308 -2.99 -16.56 -6.17
C LYS A 308 -3.43 -15.37 -5.31
N GLY A 309 -4.70 -14.97 -5.44
CA GLY A 309 -5.32 -13.97 -4.57
C GLY A 309 -5.08 -12.53 -4.99
N LEU A 310 -4.68 -12.31 -6.25
CA LEU A 310 -4.21 -11.02 -6.78
C LEU A 310 -5.32 -10.19 -7.45
N ASN A 311 -6.58 -10.56 -7.25
CA ASN A 311 -7.80 -10.00 -7.88
C ASN A 311 -7.82 -8.45 -7.93
N ASN A 312 -7.42 -7.80 -6.84
CA ASN A 312 -7.52 -6.34 -6.72
C ASN A 312 -6.37 -5.58 -7.40
N LEU A 313 -5.31 -6.26 -7.85
CA LEU A 313 -4.11 -5.63 -8.37
C LEU A 313 -4.32 -4.96 -9.73
N LYS A 314 -5.37 -5.32 -10.48
CA LYS A 314 -5.76 -4.64 -11.73
C LYS A 314 -6.35 -3.24 -11.53
N TYR A 315 -6.87 -2.94 -10.34
CA TYR A 315 -7.53 -1.67 -9.99
C TYR A 315 -6.66 -0.73 -9.14
N LYS A 316 -5.37 -1.07 -9.00
CA LYS A 316 -4.39 -0.29 -8.26
C LYS A 316 -3.86 0.85 -9.15
N GLU A 317 -2.70 1.39 -8.83
CA GLU A 317 -2.05 2.46 -9.58
C GLU A 317 -1.88 2.12 -11.07
N SER A 318 -1.43 0.88 -11.33
CA SER A 318 -1.35 0.27 -12.66
C SER A 318 -2.10 -1.08 -12.68
N HIS A 319 -2.21 -1.70 -13.87
CA HIS A 319 -2.60 -3.11 -13.97
C HIS A 319 -1.38 -4.00 -13.63
N ARG A 320 -1.07 -4.13 -12.34
CA ARG A 320 0.24 -4.62 -11.85
C ARG A 320 0.68 -5.97 -12.38
N LEU A 321 -0.22 -6.93 -12.58
CA LEU A 321 0.14 -8.24 -13.15
C LEU A 321 0.56 -8.15 -14.62
N LYS A 322 -0.11 -7.28 -15.37
CA LYS A 322 0.23 -6.98 -16.77
C LYS A 322 1.56 -6.25 -16.84
N ALA A 323 1.76 -5.25 -15.96
CA ALA A 323 3.02 -4.54 -15.85
C ALA A 323 4.18 -5.50 -15.54
N LEU A 324 4.05 -6.36 -14.53
CA LEU A 324 5.06 -7.39 -14.24
C LEU A 324 5.36 -8.28 -15.45
N HIS A 325 4.33 -8.81 -16.11
CA HIS A 325 4.50 -9.66 -17.29
C HIS A 325 5.28 -8.95 -18.41
N LEU A 326 4.94 -7.69 -18.72
CA LEU A 326 5.63 -6.90 -19.74
C LEU A 326 7.10 -6.65 -19.39
N GLU A 327 7.40 -6.30 -18.14
CA GLU A 327 8.77 -6.05 -17.70
C GLU A 327 9.58 -7.36 -17.59
N PHE A 328 8.96 -8.47 -17.20
CA PHE A 328 9.58 -9.81 -17.19
C PHE A 328 9.98 -10.29 -18.58
N ASN A 329 9.20 -10.01 -19.61
CA ASN A 329 9.57 -10.37 -20.99
C ASN A 329 10.88 -9.70 -21.45
N LYS A 330 11.22 -8.51 -20.92
CA LYS A 330 12.47 -7.81 -21.25
C LYS A 330 13.73 -8.51 -20.75
N ILE A 331 13.61 -9.37 -19.73
CA ILE A 331 14.72 -10.12 -19.13
C ILE A 331 14.62 -11.64 -19.39
N GLY A 332 13.69 -12.08 -20.24
CA GLY A 332 13.52 -13.48 -20.58
C GLY A 332 12.80 -14.31 -19.51
N GLN A 333 12.12 -13.68 -18.55
CA GLN A 333 11.36 -14.39 -17.54
C GLN A 333 10.05 -14.94 -18.14
N LEU A 334 9.91 -16.27 -18.13
CA LEU A 334 8.69 -16.96 -18.56
C LEU A 334 7.59 -16.75 -17.52
N SER A 335 6.53 -16.07 -17.90
CA SER A 335 5.42 -15.76 -17.00
C SER A 335 4.07 -15.76 -17.70
N ARG A 336 3.02 -16.13 -16.95
CA ARG A 336 1.62 -16.02 -17.38
C ARG A 336 0.82 -15.39 -16.26
N TYR A 337 -0.21 -14.63 -16.60
CA TYR A 337 -1.15 -14.13 -15.61
C TYR A 337 -2.59 -14.30 -16.10
N TYR A 338 -3.48 -14.61 -15.19
CA TYR A 338 -4.91 -14.80 -15.43
C TYR A 338 -5.64 -14.18 -14.26
N GLU A 339 -6.60 -13.29 -14.49
CA GLU A 339 -7.45 -12.61 -13.49
C GLU A 339 -6.79 -12.29 -12.12
N ASP A 340 -6.64 -13.29 -11.24
CA ASP A 340 -6.15 -13.21 -9.88
C ASP A 340 -4.86 -13.98 -9.57
N THR A 341 -4.20 -14.49 -10.61
CA THR A 341 -3.09 -15.42 -10.51
C THR A 341 -1.93 -14.97 -11.40
N MET A 342 -0.71 -15.08 -10.86
CA MET A 342 0.55 -14.98 -11.60
C MET A 342 1.27 -16.32 -11.52
N GLU A 343 1.69 -16.85 -12.67
CA GLU A 343 2.50 -18.07 -12.79
C GLU A 343 3.87 -17.70 -13.34
N LEU A 344 4.90 -18.21 -12.67
CA LEU A 344 6.30 -18.06 -13.05
C LEU A 344 6.90 -19.44 -13.27
N GLU A 345 7.69 -19.57 -14.32
CA GLU A 345 8.51 -20.76 -14.59
C GLU A 345 9.98 -20.41 -14.37
N ALA A 346 10.77 -21.39 -13.93
CA ALA A 346 12.21 -21.25 -13.87
C ALA A 346 12.77 -20.99 -15.28
N SER A 347 13.48 -19.89 -15.44
CA SER A 347 14.03 -19.45 -16.73
C SER A 347 15.44 -18.89 -16.58
N ILE A 348 16.20 -18.93 -17.67
CA ILE A 348 17.49 -18.24 -17.78
C ILE A 348 17.20 -16.77 -18.07
N LEU A 349 17.68 -15.89 -17.20
CA LEU A 349 17.52 -14.45 -17.39
C LEU A 349 18.66 -13.85 -18.21
N HIS A 350 18.37 -12.77 -18.91
CA HIS A 350 19.36 -11.95 -19.62
C HIS A 350 19.27 -10.48 -19.21
N ALA A 351 20.29 -9.70 -19.58
CA ALA A 351 20.24 -8.25 -19.42
C ALA A 351 18.98 -7.69 -20.12
N PRO A 352 18.30 -6.68 -19.52
CA PRO A 352 17.07 -6.14 -20.09
C PRO A 352 17.28 -5.67 -21.54
N THR A 353 16.37 -6.06 -22.44
CA THR A 353 16.39 -5.64 -23.84
C THR A 353 16.04 -4.16 -24.04
N ASP A 354 15.41 -3.54 -23.04
CA ASP A 354 15.09 -2.12 -22.98
C ASP A 354 15.01 -1.67 -21.50
N SER A 355 14.92 -0.38 -21.28
CA SER A 355 14.62 0.24 -19.99
C SER A 355 13.33 -0.31 -19.40
N PHE A 356 13.37 -0.62 -18.11
CA PHE A 356 12.18 -0.95 -17.35
C PHE A 356 11.26 0.27 -17.21
N ASN A 357 9.96 0.05 -17.33
CA ASN A 357 8.95 1.08 -17.11
C ASN A 357 8.33 0.91 -15.72
N SER A 358 8.20 1.98 -14.94
CA SER A 358 7.50 1.93 -13.64
C SER A 358 5.97 1.89 -13.77
N HIS A 359 5.42 2.12 -14.96
CA HIS A 359 3.97 2.17 -15.22
C HIS A 359 3.23 3.14 -14.29
N ASN A 360 3.89 4.24 -13.90
CA ASN A 360 3.41 5.21 -12.92
C ASN A 360 3.05 4.58 -11.55
N ASP A 361 3.72 3.47 -11.18
CA ASP A 361 3.47 2.71 -9.96
C ASP A 361 4.75 2.57 -9.13
N HIS A 362 4.73 3.12 -7.91
CA HIS A 362 5.83 3.03 -6.96
C HIS A 362 6.32 1.60 -6.74
N ARG A 363 5.41 0.64 -6.66
CA ARG A 363 5.80 -0.75 -6.38
C ARG A 363 6.50 -1.39 -7.57
N MET A 364 6.17 -0.98 -8.80
CA MET A 364 6.88 -1.45 -9.99
C MET A 364 8.30 -0.88 -10.04
N ALA A 365 8.48 0.43 -9.80
CA ALA A 365 9.82 1.01 -9.71
C ALA A 365 10.68 0.32 -8.64
N MET A 366 10.13 0.12 -7.44
CA MET A 366 10.83 -0.52 -6.33
C MET A 366 11.08 -2.03 -6.53
N CYS A 367 10.20 -2.78 -7.22
CA CYS A 367 10.43 -4.21 -7.44
C CYS A 367 11.36 -4.49 -8.62
N LEU A 368 11.54 -3.54 -9.54
CA LEU A 368 12.42 -3.70 -10.70
C LEU A 368 13.86 -3.29 -10.38
N ALA A 369 14.07 -2.32 -9.47
CA ALA A 369 15.40 -1.86 -9.08
C ALA A 369 16.36 -2.97 -8.59
N PRO A 370 15.93 -3.98 -7.82
CA PRO A 370 16.82 -5.03 -7.33
C PRO A 370 17.41 -5.94 -8.43
N PHE A 371 16.87 -5.93 -9.66
CA PHE A 371 17.52 -6.61 -10.79
C PHE A 371 18.90 -6.02 -11.12
N ALA A 372 19.22 -4.82 -10.59
CA ALA A 372 20.56 -4.22 -10.69
C ALA A 372 21.67 -5.07 -10.03
N LEU A 373 21.31 -6.05 -9.19
CA LEU A 373 22.24 -7.05 -8.64
C LEU A 373 22.61 -8.13 -9.65
N LEU A 374 21.81 -8.32 -10.70
CA LEU A 374 22.06 -9.30 -11.76
C LEU A 374 22.71 -8.63 -12.97
N PHE A 375 22.17 -7.49 -13.39
CA PHE A 375 22.53 -6.76 -14.61
C PHE A 375 22.64 -5.27 -14.32
N GLU A 376 23.31 -4.49 -15.17
CA GLU A 376 23.05 -3.04 -15.21
C GLU A 376 21.68 -2.80 -15.83
N ILE A 377 20.86 -1.93 -15.22
CA ILE A 377 19.47 -1.70 -15.64
C ILE A 377 19.15 -0.22 -15.77
N LYS A 378 18.15 0.10 -16.59
CA LYS A 378 17.54 1.44 -16.66
C LYS A 378 16.11 1.37 -16.17
N ILE A 379 15.64 2.35 -15.40
CA ILE A 379 14.25 2.45 -14.93
C ILE A 379 13.70 3.83 -15.26
N LYS A 380 12.54 3.86 -15.91
CA LYS A 380 11.82 5.09 -16.25
C LYS A 380 10.92 5.58 -15.11
N ASN A 381 10.72 6.89 -15.05
CA ASN A 381 9.77 7.54 -14.13
C ASN A 381 9.98 7.13 -12.67
N VAL A 382 11.18 7.38 -12.15
CA VAL A 382 11.62 6.89 -10.82
C VAL A 382 11.03 7.65 -9.64
N GLU A 383 10.51 8.85 -9.87
CA GLU A 383 9.91 9.70 -8.82
C GLU A 383 8.58 9.13 -8.28
N VAL A 384 7.99 8.16 -8.97
CA VAL A 384 6.75 7.50 -8.54
C VAL A 384 6.86 6.91 -7.14
N VAL A 385 8.07 6.55 -6.68
CA VAL A 385 8.31 6.00 -5.33
C VAL A 385 7.89 6.96 -4.21
N ASN A 386 7.83 8.27 -4.46
CA ASN A 386 7.35 9.29 -3.52
C ASN A 386 5.92 9.03 -3.03
N LYS A 387 5.15 8.21 -3.75
CA LYS A 387 3.82 7.76 -3.35
C LYS A 387 3.79 6.90 -2.08
N SER A 388 4.89 6.28 -1.68
CA SER A 388 4.95 5.48 -0.44
C SER A 388 6.31 5.46 0.25
N TYR A 389 7.40 5.53 -0.51
CA TYR A 389 8.75 5.39 0.01
C TYR A 389 9.69 6.45 -0.60
N PRO A 390 9.56 7.74 -0.23
CA PRO A 390 10.35 8.83 -0.82
C PRO A 390 11.87 8.63 -0.70
N SER A 391 12.35 8.05 0.40
CA SER A 391 13.79 7.80 0.61
C SER A 391 14.32 6.52 -0.03
N TYR A 392 13.52 5.80 -0.83
CA TYR A 392 13.88 4.49 -1.38
C TYR A 392 15.23 4.50 -2.11
N TRP A 393 15.43 5.46 -3.03
CA TRP A 393 16.68 5.56 -3.80
C TRP A 393 17.90 5.90 -2.93
N ASN A 394 17.72 6.68 -1.87
CA ASN A 394 18.78 6.98 -0.91
C ASN A 394 19.13 5.75 -0.08
N ASP A 395 18.15 4.94 0.29
CA ASP A 395 18.38 3.68 1.01
C ASP A 395 19.06 2.65 0.11
N LEU A 396 18.74 2.58 -1.19
CA LEU A 396 19.49 1.77 -2.16
C LEU A 396 20.96 2.20 -2.25
N LYS A 397 21.26 3.51 -2.27
CA LYS A 397 22.64 3.99 -2.24
C LYS A 397 23.38 3.55 -0.97
N LYS A 398 22.73 3.59 0.20
CA LYS A 398 23.30 3.06 1.46
C LYS A 398 23.58 1.56 1.38
N MET A 399 22.78 0.83 0.61
CA MET A 399 22.96 -0.61 0.36
C MET A 399 24.03 -0.92 -0.70
N GLY A 400 24.72 0.09 -1.27
CA GLY A 400 25.81 -0.10 -2.22
C GLY A 400 25.40 -0.05 -3.70
N PHE A 401 24.14 0.28 -4.00
CA PHE A 401 23.71 0.49 -5.39
C PHE A 401 24.29 1.80 -5.93
N ILE A 402 24.78 1.74 -7.17
CA ILE A 402 25.23 2.91 -7.92
C ILE A 402 24.04 3.38 -8.76
N ILE A 403 23.60 4.63 -8.55
CA ILE A 403 22.42 5.21 -9.21
C ILE A 403 22.81 6.52 -9.87
N TYR A 404 22.68 6.57 -11.20
CA TYR A 404 22.92 7.76 -12.00
C TYR A 404 21.61 8.29 -12.60
N PRO A 405 21.32 9.60 -12.45
CA PRO A 405 20.25 10.26 -13.19
C PRO A 405 20.57 10.23 -14.68
N LEU A 406 19.66 9.66 -15.45
CA LEU A 406 19.58 9.86 -16.89
C LEU A 406 18.79 11.16 -17.06
N THR A 407 19.46 12.30 -16.93
CA THR A 407 18.96 13.54 -17.55
C THR A 407 18.83 13.25 -19.03
N ASP A 408 17.70 13.59 -19.66
CA ASP A 408 17.44 13.30 -21.07
C ASP A 408 18.70 13.59 -21.90
N LEU A 409 19.40 12.52 -22.28
CA LEU A 409 20.65 12.56 -23.06
C LEU A 409 20.37 12.96 -24.53
N ASN A 410 19.24 13.61 -24.76
CA ASN A 410 18.74 14.07 -26.05
C ASN A 410 18.32 15.54 -25.90
N ASN A 411 19.31 16.44 -25.95
CA ASN A 411 19.15 17.70 -26.69
C ASN A 411 19.83 17.51 -28.05
#